data_AF-A0A6I2SWC7-F1
#
_entry.id   AF-A0A6I2SWC7-F1
#
_cell.length_a   1.000
_cell.length_b   1.000
_cell.length_c   1.000
_cell.angle_alpha   90.00
_cell.angle_beta   90.00
_cell.angle_gamma   90.00
#
_symmetry.space_group_name_H-M   'P 1'
#
loop_
_entity.id
_entity.type
_entity.pdbx_description
1 polymer ?
#
loop_
_entity_poly.entity_id
_entity_poly.type
_entity_poly.pdbx_seq_one_letter_code
_entity_poly.pdbx_strand_id
1 'polypeptide(L)'
;MKTPDATVEQRALLLRTLGHPVRLRIVAGLAGGCACVKEIWECLGLPQAVVSQHLKVMKEHGILDARRDGARVCYSLKEKMLAELVRILGLQV
;
A
#
# COMPACT_ATOMS: atom_id res chain seq x y z
N MET A 1 -17.17 11.67 28.68
CA MET A 1 -17.36 11.23 27.28
C MET A 1 -15.97 11.16 26.66
N LYS A 2 -15.39 9.96 26.51
CA LYS A 2 -14.01 9.80 26.02
C LYS A 2 -13.98 10.26 24.56
N THR A 3 -13.10 11.20 24.25
CA THR A 3 -12.76 11.57 22.87
C THR A 3 -12.50 10.29 22.09
N PRO A 4 -12.96 10.17 20.82
CA PRO A 4 -12.47 9.13 19.94
C PRO A 4 -10.94 9.21 19.99
N ASP A 5 -10.31 8.12 20.40
CA ASP A 5 -8.88 8.06 20.64
C ASP A 5 -8.24 8.11 19.26
N ALA A 6 -7.99 9.32 18.71
CA ALA A 6 -7.76 9.60 17.29
C ALA A 6 -6.84 8.59 16.57
N THR A 7 -5.94 7.97 17.32
CA THR A 7 -5.13 6.81 16.94
C THR A 7 -5.97 5.62 16.45
N VAL A 8 -7.00 5.17 17.18
CA VAL A 8 -7.89 4.05 16.84
C VAL A 8 -8.66 4.32 15.56
N GLU A 9 -9.23 5.51 15.37
CA GLU A 9 -9.94 5.85 14.13
C GLU A 9 -8.99 5.89 12.93
N GLN A 10 -7.78 6.42 13.11
CA GLN A 10 -6.72 6.39 12.09
C GLN A 10 -6.33 4.95 11.73
N ARG A 11 -6.15 4.08 12.73
CA ARG A 11 -5.84 2.65 12.50
C ARG A 11 -6.99 1.94 11.79
N ALA A 12 -8.23 2.21 12.17
CA ALA A 12 -9.41 1.65 11.51
C ALA A 12 -9.54 2.12 10.07
N LEU A 13 -9.24 3.39 9.76
CA LEU A 13 -9.18 3.90 8.40
C LEU A 13 -8.08 3.18 7.60
N LEU A 14 -6.90 2.99 8.17
CA LEU A 14 -5.80 2.27 7.53
C LEU A 14 -6.23 0.83 7.16
N LEU A 15 -6.84 0.11 8.10
CA LEU A 15 -7.36 -1.25 7.86
C LEU A 15 -8.48 -1.28 6.81
N ARG A 16 -9.42 -0.33 6.85
CA ARG A 16 -10.46 -0.19 5.81
C ARG A 16 -9.84 0.03 4.44
N THR A 17 -8.83 0.89 4.35
CA THR A 17 -8.11 1.09 3.10
C THR A 17 -7.38 -0.20 2.71
N LEU A 18 -6.73 -0.94 3.60
CA LEU A 18 -6.06 -2.18 3.24
C LEU A 18 -6.99 -3.32 2.81
N GLY A 19 -8.25 -3.32 3.25
CA GLY A 19 -9.26 -4.37 3.02
C GLY A 19 -9.74 -4.56 1.56
N HIS A 20 -8.84 -4.49 0.58
CA HIS A 20 -9.13 -4.78 -0.83
C HIS A 20 -8.04 -5.70 -1.41
N PRO A 21 -8.40 -6.75 -2.17
CA PRO A 21 -7.45 -7.77 -2.63
C PRO A 21 -6.24 -7.20 -3.38
N VAL A 22 -6.47 -6.26 -4.30
CA VAL A 22 -5.38 -5.64 -5.07
C VAL A 22 -4.43 -4.85 -4.16
N ARG A 23 -4.94 -4.19 -3.12
CA ARG A 23 -4.11 -3.38 -2.22
C ARG A 23 -3.27 -4.26 -1.31
N LEU A 24 -3.83 -5.38 -0.85
CA LEU A 24 -3.05 -6.40 -0.14
C LEU A 24 -1.94 -6.98 -1.01
N ARG A 25 -2.19 -7.29 -2.29
CA ARG A 25 -1.15 -7.73 -3.23
C ARG A 25 -0.06 -6.67 -3.44
N ILE A 26 -0.43 -5.39 -3.54
CA ILE A 26 0.54 -4.29 -3.62
C ILE A 26 1.41 -4.26 -2.36
N VAL A 27 0.82 -4.33 -1.16
CA VAL A 27 1.60 -4.31 0.09
C VAL A 27 2.52 -5.51 0.18
N ALA A 28 2.03 -6.70 -0.19
CA ALA A 28 2.82 -7.92 -0.23
C ALA A 28 4.03 -7.79 -1.17
N GLY A 29 3.82 -7.28 -2.39
CA GLY A 29 4.89 -7.09 -3.37
C GLY A 29 5.90 -6.01 -2.98
N LEU A 30 5.50 -5.03 -2.16
CA LEU A 30 6.37 -3.98 -1.65
C LEU A 30 7.01 -4.31 -0.29
N ALA A 31 6.70 -5.45 0.33
CA ALA A 31 7.26 -5.84 1.62
C ALA A 31 8.79 -5.97 1.58
N GLY A 32 9.36 -6.31 0.42
CA GLY A 32 10.81 -6.41 0.19
C GLY A 32 11.52 -5.10 -0.17
N GLY A 33 10.80 -3.97 -0.31
CA GLY A 33 11.41 -2.68 -0.64
C GLY A 33 10.50 -1.74 -1.42
N CYS A 34 10.89 -1.41 -2.64
CA CYS A 34 10.19 -0.45 -3.49
C CYS A 34 10.07 -0.95 -4.93
N ALA A 35 9.02 -0.54 -5.62
CA ALA A 35 8.84 -0.82 -7.04
C ALA A 35 8.23 0.38 -7.76
N CYS A 36 8.54 0.54 -9.03
CA CYS A 36 8.01 1.57 -9.90
C CYS A 36 6.64 1.17 -10.45
N VAL A 37 5.80 2.16 -10.79
CA VAL A 37 4.40 1.91 -11.21
C VAL A 37 4.31 0.84 -12.30
N LYS A 38 5.25 0.85 -13.26
CA LYS A 38 5.36 -0.16 -14.33
C LYS A 38 5.49 -1.58 -13.80
N GLU A 39 6.48 -1.80 -12.94
CA GLU A 39 6.76 -3.11 -12.34
C GLU A 39 5.55 -3.60 -11.53
N ILE A 40 4.87 -2.70 -10.82
CA ILE A 40 3.68 -3.05 -10.02
C ILE A 40 2.53 -3.51 -10.91
N TRP A 41 2.17 -2.76 -11.96
CA TRP A 41 1.01 -3.14 -12.77
C TRP A 41 1.27 -4.36 -13.66
N GLU A 42 2.50 -4.52 -14.17
CA GLU A 42 2.91 -5.71 -14.92
C GLU A 42 2.87 -6.96 -14.02
N CYS A 43 3.45 -6.88 -12.81
CA CYS A 43 3.44 -7.98 -11.85
C CYS A 43 2.01 -8.36 -11.40
N LEU A 44 1.12 -7.39 -11.25
CA LEU A 44 -0.25 -7.65 -10.84
C LEU A 44 -1.13 -8.23 -11.97
N GLY A 45 -0.71 -8.08 -13.23
CA GLY A 45 -1.50 -8.44 -14.40
C GLY A 45 -2.75 -7.58 -14.55
N LEU A 46 -2.70 -6.32 -14.13
CA LEU A 46 -3.84 -5.40 -14.12
C LEU A 46 -3.57 -4.16 -14.99
N PRO A 47 -4.61 -3.52 -15.54
CA PRO A 47 -4.42 -2.28 -16.29
C PRO A 47 -3.74 -1.20 -15.45
N GLN A 48 -2.78 -0.48 -16.04
CA GLN A 48 -2.03 0.59 -15.37
C GLN A 48 -2.93 1.62 -14.68
N ALA A 49 -4.05 2.00 -15.31
CA ALA A 49 -4.99 2.97 -14.74
C ALA A 49 -5.61 2.49 -13.42
N VAL A 50 -5.99 1.21 -13.35
CA VAL A 50 -6.56 0.57 -12.15
C VAL A 50 -5.54 0.55 -11.01
N VAL A 51 -4.30 0.14 -11.32
CA VAL A 51 -3.23 0.09 -10.31
C VAL A 51 -2.87 1.49 -9.83
N SER A 52 -2.78 2.46 -10.74
CA SER A 52 -2.49 3.86 -10.40
C SER A 52 -3.54 4.48 -9.48
N GLN A 53 -4.82 4.14 -9.67
CA GLN A 53 -5.90 4.56 -8.77
C GLN A 53 -5.71 3.99 -7.36
N HIS A 54 -5.38 2.70 -7.23
CA HIS A 54 -5.07 2.10 -5.94
C HIS A 54 -3.86 2.74 -5.26
N LEU A 55 -2.76 2.94 -6.00
CA LEU A 55 -1.54 3.58 -5.48
C LEU A 55 -1.80 5.00 -4.99
N LYS A 56 -2.64 5.77 -5.71
CA LYS A 56 -3.06 7.11 -5.29
C LYS A 56 -3.80 7.08 -3.97
N VAL A 57 -4.85 6.26 -3.85
CA VAL A 57 -5.64 6.12 -2.62
C VAL A 57 -4.75 5.66 -1.45
N MET A 58 -3.89 4.67 -1.67
CA MET A 58 -3.00 4.15 -0.61
C MET A 58 -1.99 5.21 -0.14
N LYS A 59 -1.45 6.02 -1.06
CA LYS A 59 -0.58 7.15 -0.70
C LYS A 59 -1.32 8.22 0.11
N GLU A 60 -2.53 8.60 -0.31
CA GLU A 60 -3.36 9.60 0.38
C GLU A 60 -3.70 9.17 1.82
N HIS A 61 -3.90 7.87 2.04
CA HIS A 61 -4.16 7.29 3.36
C HIS A 61 -2.89 6.93 4.15
N GLY A 62 -1.71 7.35 3.69
CA GLY A 62 -0.45 7.16 4.41
C GLY A 62 0.06 5.72 4.47
N ILE A 63 -0.36 4.86 3.54
CA ILE A 63 0.12 3.47 3.44
C ILE A 63 1.42 3.40 2.65
N LEU A 64 1.56 4.26 1.64
CA LEU A 64 2.70 4.28 0.73
C LEU A 64 3.39 5.63 0.74
N ASP A 65 4.70 5.60 0.61
CA ASP A 65 5.49 6.74 0.13
C ASP A 65 5.73 6.61 -1.38
N ALA A 66 6.04 7.74 -2.01
CA ALA A 66 6.33 7.80 -3.43
C ALA A 66 7.56 8.68 -3.68
N ARG A 67 8.51 8.17 -4.44
CA ARG A 67 9.68 8.92 -4.92
C ARG A 67 9.71 8.96 -6.45
N ARG A 68 10.25 10.04 -7.01
CA ARG A 68 10.56 10.10 -8.44
C ARG A 68 11.99 9.60 -8.67
N ASP A 69 12.14 8.74 -9.66
CA ASP A 69 13.43 8.23 -10.15
C ASP A 69 13.49 8.48 -11.66
N GLY A 70 14.09 9.62 -12.02
CA GLY A 70 14.00 10.19 -13.36
C GLY A 70 12.55 10.46 -13.77
N ALA A 71 12.12 9.86 -14.88
CA ALA A 71 10.74 9.95 -15.37
C ALA A 71 9.77 8.97 -14.68
N ARG A 72 10.27 8.08 -13.80
CA ARG A 72 9.48 7.03 -13.16
C ARG A 72 9.02 7.47 -11.77
N VAL A 73 7.87 6.97 -11.35
CA VAL A 73 7.40 7.08 -9.95
C VAL A 73 7.49 5.71 -9.32
N CYS A 74 8.10 5.63 -8.14
CA CYS A 74 8.30 4.38 -7.42
C CYS A 74 7.77 4.51 -6.00
N TYR A 75 7.12 3.44 -5.55
CA TYR A 75 6.40 3.36 -4.29
C TYR A 75 7.08 2.41 -3.32
N SER A 76 6.99 2.71 -2.03
CA SER A 76 7.43 1.86 -0.92
C SER A 76 6.39 1.91 0.19
N LEU A 77 6.38 0.90 1.07
CA LEU A 77 5.59 0.95 2.28
C LEU A 77 6.07 2.09 3.17
N LYS A 78 5.15 2.90 3.68
CA LYS A 78 5.47 4.01 4.58
C LYS A 78 5.99 3.52 5.93
N GLU A 79 5.41 2.43 6.43
CA GLU A 79 5.71 1.88 7.75
C GLU A 79 6.08 0.40 7.66
N LYS A 80 7.14 0.00 8.38
CA LYS A 80 7.59 -1.40 8.42
C LYS A 80 6.51 -2.36 8.94
N MET A 81 5.66 -1.89 9.86
CA MET A 81 4.56 -2.69 10.40
C MET A 81 3.57 -3.17 9.32
N LEU A 82 3.47 -2.47 8.18
CA LEU A 82 2.62 -2.92 7.07
C LEU A 82 3.17 -4.19 6.43
N ALA A 83 4.49 -4.34 6.31
CA ALA A 83 5.12 -5.57 5.82
C ALA A 83 4.87 -6.74 6.80
N GLU A 84 4.99 -6.46 8.10
CA GLU A 84 4.71 -7.43 9.16
C GLU A 84 3.25 -7.90 9.15
N LEU A 85 2.30 -7.01 8.88
CA LEU A 85 0.88 -7.35 8.76
C LEU A 85 0.64 -8.39 7.65
N VAL A 86 1.22 -8.20 6.46
CA VAL A 86 1.06 -9.15 5.34
C VAL A 86 1.63 -10.52 5.69
N ARG A 87 2.79 -10.52 6.38
CA ARG A 87 3.43 -11.74 6.90
C ARG A 87 2.54 -12.47 7.91
N ILE A 88 1.91 -11.75 8.83
CA ILE A 88 0.95 -12.32 9.81
C ILE A 88 -0.27 -12.91 9.11
N LEU A 89 -0.76 -12.27 8.05
CA LEU A 89 -1.91 -12.75 7.28
C LEU A 89 -1.59 -13.95 6.38
N GLY A 90 -0.35 -14.46 6.39
CA GLY A 90 0.07 -15.60 5.55
C GLY A 90 0.13 -15.26 4.06
N LEU A 91 0.18 -13.97 3.72
CA LEU A 91 0.30 -13.50 2.35
C LEU A 91 1.77 -13.45 1.97
N GLN A 92 2.27 -14.52 1.36
CA GLN A 92 3.59 -14.58 0.75
C GLN A 92 3.48 -14.22 -0.73
N VAL A 93 4.43 -13.44 -1.24
CA VAL A 93 4.66 -13.23 -2.68
C VAL A 93 5.83 -14.10 -3.09
#